data_AF-A0A448ZM20-F1
#
_entry.id   AF-A0A448ZM20-F1
#
_cell.length_a   1.000
_cell.length_b   1.000
_cell.length_c   1.000
_cell.angle_alpha   90.00
_cell.angle_beta   90.00
_cell.angle_gamma   90.00
#
_symmetry.space_group_name_H-M   'P 1'
#
loop_
_entity.id
_entity.type
_entity.pdbx_description
1 polymer ?
#
loop_
_entity_poly.entity_id
_entity_poly.type
_entity_poly.pdbx_seq_one_letter_code
_entity_poly.pdbx_strand_id
1 'polypeptide(L)' 'MKELPTEIGHLTLLEKLDLSGTDITKLHTEIGRLTSLKTLDLYHTGITVLPTEIGHLTSLKKLDLCELLE' A
#
# COMPACT_ATOMS: atom_id res chain seq x y z
N MET A 1 -3.88 14.50 1.90
CA MET A 1 -2.86 14.18 0.87
C MET A 1 -3.46 13.08 0.01
N LYS A 2 -3.56 13.25 -1.32
CA LYS A 2 -4.32 12.32 -2.18
C LYS A 2 -3.51 11.16 -2.75
N GLU A 3 -2.18 11.28 -2.71
CA GLU A 3 -1.26 10.35 -3.36
C GLU A 3 -0.09 10.06 -2.42
N LEU A 4 0.37 8.81 -2.41
CA LEU A 4 1.59 8.41 -1.74
C LEU A 4 2.81 8.88 -2.57
N PRO A 5 3.86 9.47 -1.96
CA PRO A 5 5.07 9.84 -2.69
C PRO A 5 5.78 8.61 -3.26
N THR A 6 6.26 8.70 -4.51
CA THR A 6 6.93 7.57 -5.19
C THR A 6 8.23 7.17 -4.50
N GLU A 7 8.84 8.09 -3.75
CA GLU A 7 10.05 7.88 -2.95
C GLU A 7 9.86 6.86 -1.82
N ILE A 8 8.63 6.50 -1.46
CA ILE A 8 8.38 5.38 -0.53
C ILE A 8 9.07 4.10 -1.00
N GLY A 9 9.19 3.89 -2.32
CA GLY A 9 9.87 2.73 -2.91
C GLY A 9 11.36 2.66 -2.60
N HIS A 10 11.97 3.69 -2.01
CA HIS A 10 13.33 3.66 -1.47
C HIS A 10 13.42 2.95 -0.12
N LEU A 11 12.32 2.80 0.60
CA LEU A 11 12.27 2.13 1.90
C LEU A 11 12.20 0.61 1.75
N THR A 12 13.16 0.02 1.05
CA THR A 12 13.16 -1.43 0.70
C THR A 12 13.19 -2.36 1.91
N LEU A 13 13.55 -1.85 3.10
CA LEU A 13 13.55 -2.55 4.38
C LEU A 13 12.27 -2.31 5.21
N LEU A 14 11.31 -1.54 4.70
CA LEU A 14 10.06 -1.26 5.41
C LEU A 14 9.26 -2.56 5.56
N GLU A 15 8.92 -2.91 6.80
CA GLU A 15 8.17 -4.14 7.09
C GLU A 15 6.67 -3.90 7.30
N LYS A 16 6.28 -2.69 7.73
CA LYS A 16 4.88 -2.30 7.92
C LYS A 16 4.65 -0.93 7.30
N LEU A 17 3.61 -0.84 6.47
CA LEU A 17 3.08 0.41 5.93
C LEU A 17 1.61 0.49 6.31
N ASP A 18 1.28 1.53 7.08
CA ASP A 18 -0.05 1.79 7.59
C ASP A 18 -0.56 3.09 6.95
N LEU A 19 -1.52 2.96 6.03
CA LEU A 19 -2.18 4.08 5.36
C LEU A 19 -3.63 4.20 5.81
N SER A 20 -4.00 3.52 6.91
CA SER A 20 -5.38 3.47 7.35
C SER A 20 -5.92 4.86 7.69
N GLY A 21 -7.16 5.13 7.27
CA GLY A 21 -7.83 6.41 7.52
C GLY A 21 -7.26 7.61 6.76
N THR A 22 -6.50 7.38 5.68
CA THR A 22 -5.95 8.46 4.85
C THR A 22 -6.79 8.69 3.59
N ASP A 23 -6.77 9.93 3.06
CA ASP A 23 -7.43 10.30 1.80
C ASP A 23 -6.68 9.80 0.54
N ILE A 24 -5.80 8.82 0.67
CA ILE A 24 -5.06 8.29 -0.47
C ILE A 24 -6.03 7.54 -1.38
N THR A 25 -6.02 7.88 -2.67
CA THR A 25 -6.94 7.27 -3.65
C THR A 25 -6.24 6.31 -4.61
N LYS A 26 -4.91 6.27 -4.61
CA LYS A 26 -4.12 5.38 -5.47
C LYS A 26 -2.76 5.06 -4.87
N LEU A 27 -2.26 3.87 -5.18
CA LEU A 27 -0.86 3.50 -5.01
C LEU A 27 -0.17 3.54 -6.38
N HIS A 28 1.06 4.05 -6.40
CA HIS A 28 1.92 4.06 -7.59
C HIS A 28 2.69 2.73 -7.70
N THR A 29 3.28 2.46 -8.86
CA THR A 29 3.94 1.17 -9.16
C THR A 29 5.17 0.92 -8.28
N GLU A 30 5.82 1.96 -7.77
CA GLU A 30 6.98 1.87 -6.88
C GLU A 30 6.65 1.22 -5.53
N ILE A 31 5.37 1.03 -5.17
CA ILE A 31 4.99 0.19 -4.03
C ILE A 31 5.62 -1.21 -4.15
N GLY A 32 5.72 -1.76 -5.37
CA GLY A 32 6.31 -3.07 -5.62
C GLY A 32 7.80 -3.18 -5.28
N ARG A 33 8.48 -2.05 -4.98
CA ARG A 33 9.88 -2.06 -4.50
C ARG A 33 10.01 -2.41 -3.02
N LEU A 34 8.91 -2.39 -2.26
CA LEU A 34 8.88 -2.71 -0.83
C LEU A 34 8.92 -4.22 -0.58
N THR A 35 9.95 -4.90 -1.09
CA THR A 35 10.02 -6.38 -1.07
C THR A 35 10.12 -6.97 0.33
N SER A 36 10.51 -6.19 1.35
CA SER A 36 10.49 -6.59 2.76
C SER A 36 9.16 -6.35 3.48
N LEU A 37 8.17 -5.74 2.81
CA LEU A 37 6.90 -5.38 3.42
C LEU A 37 6.12 -6.63 3.80
N LYS A 38 5.76 -6.73 5.08
CA LYS A 38 5.00 -7.85 5.66
C LYS A 38 3.55 -7.48 5.88
N THR A 39 3.29 -6.21 6.18
CA THR A 39 1.94 -5.69 6.45
C THR A 39 1.72 -4.41 5.66
N LEU A 40 0.64 -4.41 4.87
CA LEU A 40 0.10 -3.22 4.20
C LEU A 40 -1.34 -3.03 4.66
N ASP A 41 -1.61 -1.94 5.37
CA ASP A 41 -2.94 -1.58 5.85
C ASP A 41 -3.50 -0.41 5.03
N LEU A 42 -4.57 -0.68 4.28
CA LEU A 42 -5.29 0.29 3.44
C LEU A 42 -6.73 0.50 3.93
N TYR A 43 -7.04 0.14 5.18
CA TYR A 43 -8.38 0.28 5.73
C TYR A 43 -8.84 1.74 5.73
N HIS A 44 -10.11 1.99 5.37
CA HIS A 44 -10.66 3.34 5.29
C HIS A 44 -9.82 4.32 4.44
N THR A 45 -9.39 3.86 3.25
CA THR A 45 -8.76 4.70 2.21
C THR A 45 -9.66 4.83 0.98
N GLY A 46 -9.36 5.76 0.08
CA GLY A 46 -10.06 5.91 -1.20
C GLY A 46 -9.52 5.00 -2.32
N ILE A 47 -8.65 4.03 -2.00
CA ILE A 47 -8.03 3.14 -2.99
C ILE A 47 -9.05 2.11 -3.47
N THR A 48 -9.43 2.21 -4.74
CA THR A 48 -10.35 1.25 -5.39
C THR A 48 -9.64 0.24 -6.28
N VAL A 49 -8.40 0.54 -6.67
CA VAL A 49 -7.58 -0.31 -7.55
C VAL A 49 -6.16 -0.38 -7.01
N LEU A 50 -5.62 -1.60 -6.94
CA LEU A 50 -4.20 -1.84 -6.64
C LEU A 50 -3.41 -1.93 -7.94
N PRO A 51 -2.19 -1.37 -8.00
CA PRO A 51 -1.29 -1.57 -9.13
C PRO A 51 -0.89 -3.05 -9.23
N THR A 52 -0.60 -3.52 -10.45
CA THR A 52 -0.17 -4.91 -10.70
C THR A 52 1.10 -5.30 -9.91
N GLU A 53 1.93 -4.30 -9.63
CA GLU A 53 3.19 -4.38 -8.88
C GLU A 53 2.99 -4.76 -7.41
N ILE A 54 1.75 -4.79 -6.91
CA ILE A 54 1.45 -5.40 -5.61
C ILE A 54 1.93 -6.87 -5.56
N GLY A 55 1.97 -7.56 -6.72
CA GLY A 55 2.51 -8.91 -6.84
C GLY A 55 4.03 -9.01 -6.60
N HIS A 56 4.76 -7.89 -6.58
CA HIS A 56 6.19 -7.86 -6.24
C HIS A 56 6.46 -7.83 -4.74
N LEU A 57 5.43 -7.62 -3.91
CA LEU A 57 5.55 -7.64 -2.44
C LEU A 57 5.67 -9.08 -1.92
N THR A 58 6.77 -9.74 -2.24
CA THR A 58 6.98 -11.18 -1.99
C THR A 58 7.01 -11.56 -0.50
N SER A 59 7.27 -10.59 0.39
CA SER A 59 7.24 -10.80 1.85
C SER A 59 5.88 -10.49 2.49
N LEU A 60 4.88 -10.06 1.70
CA LEU A 60 3.60 -9.60 2.24
C LEU A 60 2.81 -10.76 2.83
N LYS A 61 2.40 -10.60 4.09
CA LYS A 61 1.64 -11.60 4.85
C LYS A 61 0.24 -11.11 5.18
N LYS A 62 0.09 -9.81 5.39
CA LYS A 62 -1.19 -9.16 5.65
C LYS A 62 -1.38 -8.00 4.69
N LEU A 63 -2.47 -8.06 3.95
CA LEU A 63 -3.00 -6.97 3.14
C LEU A 63 -4.42 -6.69 3.64
N ASP A 64 -4.61 -5.55 4.31
CA ASP A 64 -5.94 -5.12 4.76
C ASP A 64 -6.52 -4.16 3.72
N LEU A 65 -7.68 -4.52 3.15
CA LEU A 65 -8.35 -3.75 2.12
C LEU A 65 -9.75 -3.41 2.58
N CYS A 66 -10.12 -2.15 2.39
CA CYS A 66 -11.49 -1.65 2.45
C CYS A 66 -12.14 -1.66 3.84
N GLU A 67 -12.95 -0.63 4.10
CA GLU A 67 -14.21 -0.84 4.79
C GLU A 67 -15.29 -0.72 3.73
N LEU A 68 -16.02 -1.81 3.49
CA LEU A 68 -17.25 -1.78 2.69
C LEU A 68 -18.30 -1.04 3.53
N LEU A 69 -18.59 0.21 3.19
CA LEU A 69 -19.87 0.83 3.53
C LEU A 69 -20.63 1.08 2.22
N GLU A 70 -21.87 0.61 2.22
CA GLU A 70 -22.87 0.58 1.15
C GLU A 70 -23.07 1.93 0.42
#